data_AF-A0A1Z4QLW9-F1
#
_entry.id   AF-A0A1Z4QLW9-F1
#
_cell.length_a   1.000
_cell.length_b   1.000
_cell.length_c   1.000
_cell.angle_alpha   90.00
_cell.angle_beta   90.00
_cell.angle_gamma   90.00
#
_symmetry.space_group_name_H-M   'P 1'
#
loop_
_entity.id
_entity.type
_entity.pdbx_description
1 polymer ?
#
loop_
_entity_poly.entity_id
_entity_poly.type
_entity_poly.pdbx_seq_one_letter_code
_entity_poly.pdbx_strand_id
1 'polypeptide(L)' 'MPNTYADDNFSPVYDENGTHISDSGLTKREYFAAFALLGILASRKCPDKDAAAKAVTLADDLIAKLSSRRVYK' A
#
# COMPACT_ATOMS: atom_id res chain seq x y z
N MET A 1 0.26 31.21 -16.62
CA MET A 1 -0.32 29.92 -16.16
C MET A 1 0.85 28.95 -16.02
N PRO A 2 1.08 28.32 -14.86
CA PRO A 2 2.18 27.37 -14.75
C PRO A 2 1.79 26.03 -15.37
N ASN A 3 2.58 25.55 -16.32
CA ASN A 3 2.44 24.23 -16.91
C ASN A 3 2.83 23.18 -15.87
N THR A 4 1.86 22.45 -15.32
CA THR A 4 2.09 21.20 -14.60
C THR A 4 2.35 20.12 -15.64
N TYR A 5 3.58 20.03 -16.13
CA TYR A 5 4.07 18.77 -16.70
C TYR A 5 3.98 17.75 -15.57
N ALA A 6 3.12 16.74 -15.72
CA ALA A 6 3.14 15.59 -14.84
C ALA A 6 4.53 14.97 -14.97
N ASP A 7 5.36 15.18 -13.95
CA ASP A 7 6.65 14.53 -13.80
C ASP A 7 6.36 13.06 -13.44
N ASP A 8 5.86 12.32 -14.42
CA ASP A 8 5.69 10.86 -14.37
C ASP A 8 7.05 10.16 -14.48
N ASN A 9 8.15 10.92 -14.52
CA ASN A 9 9.50 10.40 -14.45
C ASN A 9 9.82 10.05 -12.99
N PHE A 10 9.13 9.01 -12.51
CA PHE A 10 9.38 8.39 -11.21
C PHE A 10 10.89 8.17 -11.09
N SER A 11 11.51 8.82 -10.10
CA SER A 11 12.93 8.61 -9.85
C SER A 11 13.16 7.11 -9.61
N PRO A 12 14.16 6.49 -10.26
CA PRO A 12 14.43 5.07 -10.07
C PRO A 12 14.59 4.79 -8.57
N VAL A 13 13.79 3.85 -8.06
CA VAL A 13 13.83 3.48 -6.65
C VAL A 13 14.93 2.43 -6.48
N TYR A 14 15.86 2.70 -5.58
CA TYR A 14 16.94 1.78 -5.24
C TYR A 14 16.66 1.15 -3.87
N ASP A 15 17.02 -0.12 -3.71
CA ASP A 15 17.03 -0.76 -2.39
C ASP A 15 18.19 -0.25 -1.53
N GLU A 16 18.29 -0.75 -0.29
CA GLU A 16 19.36 -0.42 0.65
C GLU A 16 20.78 -0.79 0.16
N ASN A 17 20.88 -1.63 -0.87
CA ASN A 17 22.13 -2.08 -1.48
C ASN A 17 22.45 -1.35 -2.79
N GLY A 18 21.63 -0.37 -3.21
CA GLY A 18 21.79 0.35 -4.47
C GLY A 18 21.34 -0.44 -5.70
N THR A 19 20.60 -1.53 -5.51
CA THR A 19 20.00 -2.30 -6.61
C THR A 19 18.74 -1.59 -7.10
N HIS A 20 18.63 -1.38 -8.42
CA HIS A 20 17.43 -0.82 -9.02
C HIS A 20 16.25 -1.77 -8.78
N ILE A 21 15.27 -1.32 -7.98
CA ILE A 21 14.02 -2.03 -7.79
C ILE A 21 13.20 -1.76 -9.06
N SER A 22 12.92 -2.80 -9.84
CA SER A 22 12.06 -2.66 -11.01
C SER A 22 10.74 -2.01 -10.63
N ASP A 23 10.16 -1.20 -11.53
CA ASP A 23 8.83 -0.56 -11.40
C ASP A 23 7.65 -1.56 -11.31
N SER A 24 7.90 -2.80 -10.89
CA SER A 24 6.86 -3.73 -10.48
C SER A 24 6.04 -3.04 -9.38
N GLY A 25 4.90 -2.47 -9.78
CA GLY A 25 4.01 -1.77 -8.88
C GLY A 25 3.59 -2.65 -7.71
N LEU A 26 3.02 -1.99 -6.68
CA LEU A 26 2.58 -2.68 -5.46
C LEU A 26 1.62 -3.83 -5.81
N THR A 27 1.83 -4.97 -5.16
CA THR A 27 0.83 -6.03 -5.16
C THR A 27 -0.46 -5.52 -4.52
N LYS A 28 -1.60 -6.14 -4.84
CA LYS A 28 -2.90 -5.77 -4.26
C LYS A 28 -2.86 -5.76 -2.73
N ARG A 29 -2.12 -6.71 -2.14
CA ARG A 29 -1.93 -6.82 -0.69
C ARG A 29 -1.16 -5.65 -0.12
N GLU A 30 -0.03 -5.30 -0.72
CA GLU A 30 0.80 -4.16 -0.29
C GLU A 30 0.06 -2.84 -0.45
N TYR A 31 -0.67 -2.68 -1.55
CA TYR A 31 -1.52 -1.51 -1.77
C TYR A 31 -2.56 -1.36 -0.64
N PHE A 32 -3.33 -2.40 -0.34
CA PHE A 32 -4.32 -2.34 0.73
C PHE A 32 -3.69 -2.18 2.12
N ALA A 33 -2.56 -2.82 2.38
CA ALA A 33 -1.84 -2.68 3.63
C ALA A 33 -1.34 -1.24 3.82
N ALA A 34 -0.80 -0.60 2.78
CA ALA A 34 -0.34 0.79 2.83
C ALA A 34 -1.50 1.75 3.17
N PHE A 35 -2.66 1.59 2.52
CA PHE A 35 -3.84 2.40 2.82
C PHE A 35 -4.41 2.15 4.23
N ALA A 36 -4.44 0.90 4.68
CA ALA A 36 -4.86 0.56 6.03
C ALA A 36 -3.92 1.19 7.07
N LEU A 37 -2.60 1.13 6.83
CA LEU A 37 -1.59 1.74 7.70
C LEU A 37 -1.76 3.26 7.77
N LEU A 38 -1.97 3.92 6.63
CA LEU A 38 -2.24 5.36 6.58
C LEU A 38 -3.43 5.74 7.47
N GLY A 39 -4.54 5.00 7.37
CA GLY A 39 -5.72 5.22 8.20
C GLY A 39 -5.45 5.00 9.69
N ILE A 40 -4.71 3.95 10.05
CA ILE A 40 -4.34 3.65 11.44
C ILE A 40 -3.49 4.78 12.03
N LEU A 41 -2.44 5.21 11.32
CA LEU A 41 -1.53 6.26 11.77
C LEU A 41 -2.24 7.62 11.85
N ALA A 42 -3.09 7.94 10.88
CA ALA A 42 -3.89 9.18 10.89
C ALA A 42 -4.85 9.25 12.09
N SER A 43 -5.35 8.10 12.56
CA SER A 43 -6.29 8.05 13.68
C SER A 43 -5.66 8.33 15.04
N ARG A 44 -4.33 8.21 15.20
CA ARG A 44 -3.58 8.27 16.47
C ARG A 44 -4.13 7.36 17.60
N LYS A 45 -5.00 6.41 17.29
CA LYS A 45 -5.68 5.53 18.26
C LYS A 45 -4.97 4.20 18.49
N CYS A 46 -3.94 3.88 17.71
CA CYS A 46 -3.13 2.67 17.89
C CYS A 46 -1.69 3.04 18.26
N PRO A 47 -1.06 2.30 19.18
CA PRO A 47 0.38 2.41 19.41
C PRO A 47 1.14 2.01 18.14
N ASP A 48 2.11 2.83 17.75
CA ASP A 48 2.83 2.73 16.48
C ASP A 48 3.48 1.36 16.24
N LYS A 49 3.87 0.65 17.31
CA LYS A 49 4.55 -0.64 17.24
C LYS A 49 3.73 -1.75 16.57
N ASP A 50 2.40 -1.71 16.68
CA ASP A 50 1.52 -2.75 16.12
C ASP A 50 0.77 -2.29 14.86
N ALA A 51 0.97 -1.04 14.44
CA ALA A 51 0.19 -0.44 13.34
C ALA A 51 0.42 -1.18 12.02
N ALA A 52 1.67 -1.55 11.71
CA ALA A 52 2.02 -2.29 10.50
C ALA A 52 1.41 -3.69 10.47
N ALA A 53 1.52 -4.44 11.57
CA ALA A 53 0.95 -5.78 11.67
C ALA A 53 -0.58 -5.74 11.49
N LYS A 54 -1.26 -4.79 12.15
CA LYS A 54 -2.71 -4.59 12.00
C LYS A 54 -3.11 -4.22 10.57
N ALA A 55 -2.33 -3.37 9.92
CA ALA A 55 -2.60 -2.97 8.54
C ALA A 55 -2.55 -4.17 7.56
N VAL A 56 -1.57 -5.07 7.74
CA VAL A 56 -1.47 -6.30 6.96
C VAL A 56 -2.67 -7.22 7.22
N THR A 57 -3.06 -7.42 8.47
CA THR A 57 -4.24 -8.22 8.82
C THR A 57 -5.52 -7.68 8.18
N LEU A 58 -5.72 -6.36 8.23
CA LEU A 58 -6.88 -5.72 7.61
C LEU A 58 -6.88 -5.89 6.08
N ALA A 59 -5.71 -5.81 5.44
CA ALA A 59 -5.58 -6.05 4.01
C ALA A 59 -5.94 -7.50 3.65
N ASP A 60 -5.48 -8.47 4.43
CA ASP A 60 -5.78 -9.89 4.22
C ASP A 60 -7.27 -10.19 4.40
N ASP A 61 -7.90 -9.64 5.45
CA ASP A 61 -9.34 -9.75 5.69
C ASP A 61 -10.17 -9.16 4.54
N LEU A 62 -9.74 -8.01 4.01
CA LEU A 62 -10.41 -7.35 2.89
C LEU A 62 -10.30 -8.22 1.62
N ILE A 63 -9.11 -8.74 1.33
CA ILE A 63 -8.89 -9.63 0.18
C ILE A 63 -9.74 -10.88 0.31
N ALA A 64 -9.81 -11.49 1.50
CA ALA A 64 -10.64 -12.66 1.75
C ALA A 64 -12.14 -12.37 1.54
N LYS A 65 -12.63 -11.22 2.03
CA LYS A 65 -14.03 -10.79 1.83
C LYS A 65 -14.34 -10.51 0.36
N LEU A 66 -13.43 -9.88 -0.37
CA LEU A 66 -13.62 -9.60 -1.80
C LEU A 66 -13.58 -10.88 -2.65
N SER A 67 -12.73 -11.83 -2.27
CA SER A 67 -12.60 -13.12 -2.96
C SER A 67 -13.82 -14.00 -2.72
N SER A 68 -14.35 -14.01 -1.50
CA SER A 68 -15.58 -14.75 -1.17
C SER A 68 -16.84 -14.12 -1.78
N ARG A 69 -16.89 -12.79 -1.93
CA ARG A 69 -18.00 -12.10 -2.63
C ARG A 69 -18.07 -12.40 -4.13
N ARG A 70 -16.99 -12.85 -4.75
CA ARG A 70 -16.92 -13.12 -6.20
C ARG A 70 -17.60 -14.44 -6.62
N VAL A 71 -18.15 -15.21 -5.69
CA VAL A 71 -18.82 -16.51 -5.95
C VAL A 71 -20.33 -16.36 -6.22
N TYR A 72 -20.85 -15.15 -6.44
CA TYR A 72 -22.23 -14.97 -6.92
C TYR A 72 -22.28 -14.84 -8.45
N LYS A 73 -22.68 -15.96 -9.08
CA LYS A 73 -23.22 -16.19 -10.44
C LYS A 73 -22.54 -15.52 -11.63
#